data_AF-A0A846M7G8-F1
#
_entry.id   AF-A0A846M7G8-F1
#
_cell.length_a   1.000
_cell.length_b   1.000
_cell.length_c   1.000
_cell.angle_alpha   90.00
_cell.angle_beta   90.00
_cell.angle_gamma   90.00
#
_symmetry.space_group_name_H-M   'P 1'
#
loop_
_entity.id
_entity.type
_entity.pdbx_description
1 polymer ?
#
loop_
_entity_poly.entity_id
_entity_poly.type
_entity_poly.pdbx_seq_one_letter_code
_entity_poly.pdbx_strand_id
1 'polypeptide(L)' 'MSREIIRPFLITKDEEGVFRLTVRETRYNSQGYPLVTSHLQEETFKTATAARNFARDTFKAEPGQYATK' A
#
# COMPACT_ATOMS: atom_id res chain seq x y z
N MET A 1 -9.45 -18.91 11.82
CA MET A 1 -8.51 -18.11 10.99
C MET A 1 -9.14 -16.76 10.72
N SER A 2 -8.77 -15.71 11.45
CA SER A 2 -9.19 -14.35 11.11
C SER A 2 -8.58 -14.01 9.76
N ARG A 3 -9.42 -13.77 8.73
CA ARG A 3 -8.97 -13.14 7.49
C ARG A 3 -8.55 -11.71 7.85
N GLU A 4 -7.27 -11.49 8.12
CA GLU A 4 -6.76 -10.14 8.26
C GLU A 4 -7.10 -9.36 6.97
N ILE A 5 -7.66 -8.17 7.14
CA ILE A 5 -7.99 -7.30 6.02
C ILE A 5 -6.67 -6.91 5.36
N ILE A 6 -6.44 -7.41 4.15
CA ILE A 6 -5.23 -7.11 3.39
C ILE A 6 -5.29 -5.62 3.01
N ARG A 7 -4.31 -4.86 3.48
CA ARG A 7 -4.12 -3.44 3.15
C ARG A 7 -2.88 -3.30 2.27
N PRO A 8 -3.00 -3.54 0.96
CA PRO A 8 -1.86 -3.58 0.05
C PRO A 8 -1.21 -2.19 -0.13
N PHE A 9 -1.92 -1.09 0.11
CA PHE A 9 -1.39 0.25 -0.11
C PHE A 9 -0.95 0.89 1.20
N LEU A 10 0.35 0.89 1.46
CA LEU A 10 0.93 1.56 2.62
C LEU A 10 1.36 2.98 2.23
N ILE A 11 0.85 3.97 2.95
CA ILE A 11 1.28 5.36 2.84
C ILE A 11 2.09 5.69 4.09
N THR A 12 3.35 6.09 3.90
CA THR A 12 4.25 6.54 4.96
C THR A 12 4.61 7.99 4.76
N LYS A 13 4.90 8.68 5.86
CA LYS A 13 5.52 10.01 5.84
C LYS A 13 6.99 9.89 6.20
N ASP A 14 7.86 10.41 5.36
CA ASP A 14 9.29 10.44 5.59
C ASP A 14 9.68 11.62 6.51
N GLU A 15 10.94 11.63 6.94
CA GLU A 15 11.50 12.66 7.84
C GLU A 15 11.45 14.07 7.24
N GLU A 16 11.56 14.18 5.91
CA GLU A 16 11.44 15.43 5.16
C GLU A 16 9.99 15.93 5.02
N GLY A 17 9.03 15.17 5.55
CA GLY A 17 7.61 15.51 5.51
C GLY A 17 6.90 15.11 4.22
N VAL A 18 7.58 14.42 3.33
CA VAL A 18 7.07 13.88 2.07
C VAL A 18 6.34 12.56 2.30
N PHE A 19 5.25 12.31 1.58
CA PHE A 19 4.53 11.04 1.62
C PHE A 19 5.01 10.11 0.52
N ARG A 20 5.26 8.84 0.87
CA ARG A 20 5.57 7.77 -0.09
C ARG A 20 4.49 6.71 -0.10
N LEU A 21 4.34 6.06 -1.25
CA LEU A 21 3.44 4.92 -1.43
C LEU A 21 4.27 3.63 -1.56
N THR A 22 3.94 2.64 -0.76
CA THR A 22 4.45 1.27 -0.92
C THR A 22 3.29 0.36 -1.27
N VAL A 23 3.39 -0.32 -2.41
CA VAL A 23 2.42 -1.33 -2.86
C VAL A 23 2.89 -2.70 -2.38
N ARG A 24 2.02 -3.43 -1.72
CA ARG A 24 2.29 -4.77 -1.18
C ARG A 24 1.46 -5.79 -1.94
N GLU A 25 2.13 -6.67 -2.64
CA GLU A 25 1.49 -7.79 -3.32
C GLU A 25 1.49 -9.01 -2.42
N THR A 26 0.30 -9.56 -2.19
CA THR A 26 0.13 -10.80 -1.41
C THR A 26 -0.20 -11.94 -2.37
N ARG A 27 0.71 -12.91 -2.49
CA ARG A 27 0.47 -14.18 -3.19
C ARG A 27 0.46 -15.32 -2.20
N TYR A 28 -0.24 -16.41 -2.50
CA TYR A 28 -0.24 -17.60 -1.64
C TYR A 28 0.63 -18.69 -2.24
N ASN A 29 1.45 -19.35 -1.42
CA ASN A 29 2.19 -20.53 -1.85
C ASN A 29 1.28 -21.77 -1.92
N SER A 30 1.81 -22.91 -2.34
CA SER A 30 1.08 -24.18 -2.44
C SER A 30 0.54 -24.70 -1.10
N GLN A 31 1.05 -24.19 0.02
CA GLN A 31 0.61 -24.52 1.38
C GLN A 31 -0.42 -23.51 1.94
N GLY A 32 -0.82 -22.50 1.15
CA GLY A 32 -1.80 -21.50 1.55
C GLY A 32 -1.25 -20.42 2.48
N TYR A 33 0.08 -20.27 2.59
CA TYR A 33 0.69 -19.18 3.36
C TYR A 33 0.83 -17.91 2.50
N PRO A 34 0.52 -16.73 3.07
CA PRO A 34 0.69 -15.46 2.37
C PRO A 34 2.18 -15.10 2.28
N LEU A 35 2.62 -14.79 1.07
CA LEU A 35 3.91 -14.21 0.74
C LEU A 35 3.65 -12.75 0.33
N VAL A 36 4.19 -11.82 1.10
CA VAL A 36 4.01 -10.38 0.87
C VAL A 36 5.30 -9.81 0.28
N THR A 37 5.21 -9.22 -0.91
CA THR A 37 6.31 -8.50 -1.55
C THR A 37 6.00 -7.01 -1.54
N SER A 38 6.95 -6.19 -1.08
CA SER A 38 6.77 -4.73 -0.97
C SER A 38 7.51 -4.01 -2.08
N HIS A 39 6.81 -3.14 -2.80
CA HIS A 39 7.32 -2.31 -3.88
C HIS A 39 7.12 -0.84 -3.53
N LEU A 40 8.22 -0.16 -3.18
CA LEU A 40 8.23 1.28 -2.98
C LEU A 40 8.07 1.97 -4.33
N GLN A 41 7.08 2.87 -4.43
CA GLN A 41 6.90 3.69 -5.61
C GLN A 41 7.91 4.84 -5.61
N GLU A 42 8.38 5.22 -6.80
CA GLU A 42 9.35 6.31 -6.95
C GLU A 42 8.72 7.68 -6.70
N GLU A 43 7.40 7.78 -6.92
CA GLU A 43 6.65 9.00 -6.75
C GLU A 43 6.57 9.43 -5.28
N THR A 44 6.85 10.71 -5.08
CA THR A 44 6.71 11.40 -3.81
C THR A 44 5.51 12.33 -3.83
N PHE A 45 4.75 12.35 -2.73
CA PHE A 45 3.51 13.11 -2.63
C PHE A 45 3.61 14.16 -1.52
N LYS A 46 3.03 15.34 -1.76
CA LYS A 46 2.95 16.42 -0.75
C LYS A 46 1.93 16.14 0.34
N THR A 47 0.93 15.29 0.06
CA THR A 47 -0.15 14.95 1.00
C THR A 47 -0.49 13.47 0.93
N ALA A 48 -0.97 12.90 2.03
CA ALA A 48 -1.48 11.51 2.04
C ALA A 48 -2.64 11.32 1.05
N THR A 49 -3.50 12.33 0.87
CA THR A 49 -4.60 12.29 -0.09
C THR A 49 -4.11 12.16 -1.53
N ALA A 50 -3.02 12.86 -1.89
CA ALA A 50 -2.42 12.72 -3.22
C ALA A 50 -1.89 11.31 -3.45
N ALA A 51 -1.23 10.70 -2.45
CA ALA A 51 -0.80 9.30 -2.52
C ALA A 51 -1.98 8.33 -2.67
N ARG A 52 -3.10 8.56 -1.96
CA ARG A 52 -4.33 7.75 -2.10
C ARG A 52 -4.95 7.88 -3.49
N ASN A 53 -5.03 9.10 -4.03
CA ASN A 53 -5.58 9.32 -5.36
C ASN A 53 -4.73 8.63 -6.43
N PHE A 54 -3.40 8.74 -6.35
CA PHE A 54 -2.50 8.01 -7.25
C PHE A 54 -2.70 6.49 -7.16
N ALA A 55 -2.76 5.95 -5.94
CA ALA A 55 -3.04 4.53 -5.73
C ALA A 55 -4.38 4.09 -6.34
N ARG A 56 -5.43 4.90 -6.18
CA ARG A 56 -6.75 4.64 -6.76
C ARG A 56 -6.70 4.68 -8.29
N ASP A 57 -6.05 5.68 -8.86
CA ASP A 57 -6.12 5.93 -10.30
C ASP A 57 -5.23 4.94 -11.08
N THR A 58 -4.01 4.68 -10.57
CA THR A 58 -3.01 3.78 -11.16
C THR A 58 -3.25 2.30 -10.83
N PHE A 59 -3.54 1.98 -9.56
CA PHE A 59 -3.64 0.59 -9.07
C PHE A 59 -5.08 0.15 -8.76
N LYS A 60 -6.09 0.99 -9.06
CA LYS A 60 -7.51 0.71 -8.78
C LYS A 60 -7.77 0.41 -7.30
N ALA A 61 -6.99 1.04 -6.42
CA ALA A 61 -7.08 0.86 -4.98
C ALA A 61 -8.46 1.27 -4.43
N GLU A 62 -9.07 0.38 -3.64
CA GLU A 62 -10.41 0.58 -3.07
C GLU A 62 -10.38 1.19 -1.66
N PRO A 63 -11.46 1.87 -1.24
CA PRO A 63 -11.62 2.29 0.16
C PRO A 63 -11.46 1.10 1.12
N GLY A 64 -10.56 1.21 2.09
CA GLY A 64 -10.26 0.15 3.07
C GLY A 64 -8.99 -0.66 2.78
N GLN A 65 -8.42 -0.55 1.58
CA GLN A 65 -7.14 -1.20 1.20
C GLN A 65 -5.90 -0.38 1.61
N TYR A 66 -6.11 0.78 2.23
CA TYR A 66 -5.05 1.69 2.64
C TYR A 66 -4.62 1.45 4.09
N ALA A 67 -3.32 1.34 4.31
CA ALA A 67 -2.69 1.51 5.61
C ALA A 67 -1.93 2.83 5.62
N THR A 68 -1.97 3.53 6.76
CA THR A 68 -1.18 4.75 6.96
C THR A 68 -0.38 4.55 8.23
N LYS A 69 0.93 4.81 8.16
CA LYS A 69 1.87 4.63 9.27
C LYS A 69 2.72 5.87 9.45
#